data_AF-A0A2H6K736-F1
#
_entry.id   AF-A0A2H6K736-F1
#
_cell.length_a   1.000
_cell.length_b   1.000
_cell.length_c   1.000
_cell.angle_alpha   90.00
_cell.angle_beta   90.00
_cell.angle_gamma   90.00
#
_symmetry.space_group_name_H-M   'P 1'
#
loop_
_entity.id
_entity.type
_entity.pdbx_description
1 polymer ?
#
loop_
_entity_poly.entity_id
_entity_poly.type
_entity_poly.pdbx_seq_one_letter_code
_entity_poly.pdbx_strand_id
1 'polypeptide(L)'
;MAAMGVVKDCVPDINTIKAEGTAPKAFKEKISVHSHIKGLGVNPSIFEVDTALINPSSGATDPKYQEYIDCFDVGCGLVGQYRAREAAQLAVDMIKEKKMAGRALLFAGPSGSGKTALAMAIAKELNTAAPFTILSSTEVFSTEVKKTEVLNEAFRKSIHIILKEEKQVYEGEVTELVAEETENPSGGFGTVRDINPYM
;
A
#
# COMPACT_ATOMS: atom_id res chain seq x y z
N MET A 1 -16.83 -48.00 41.24
CA MET A 1 -15.79 -47.04 40.82
C MET A 1 -15.59 -47.21 39.32
N ALA A 2 -16.40 -46.52 38.52
CA ALA A 2 -16.30 -46.52 37.06
C ALA A 2 -15.55 -45.26 36.63
N ALA A 3 -14.44 -45.44 35.92
CA ALA A 3 -13.66 -44.33 35.39
C ALA A 3 -14.43 -43.69 34.22
N MET A 4 -14.76 -42.40 34.37
CA MET A 4 -15.29 -41.57 33.28
C MET A 4 -14.17 -41.41 32.24
N GLY A 5 -14.37 -42.04 31.08
CA GLY A 5 -13.57 -41.79 29.89
C GLY A 5 -13.89 -40.38 29.39
N VAL A 6 -12.98 -39.45 29.62
CA VAL A 6 -12.99 -38.12 29.00
C VAL A 6 -12.86 -38.35 27.50
N VAL A 7 -13.92 -38.04 26.76
CA VAL A 7 -13.87 -37.90 25.29
C VAL A 7 -12.83 -36.83 25.03
N LYS A 8 -11.64 -37.26 24.59
CA LYS A 8 -10.58 -36.36 24.13
C LYS A 8 -11.17 -35.62 22.95
N ASP A 9 -11.50 -34.35 23.18
CA ASP A 9 -11.79 -33.38 22.15
C ASP A 9 -10.76 -33.56 21.02
N CYS A 10 -11.25 -33.95 19.84
CA CYS A 10 -10.49 -33.92 18.60
C CYS A 10 -10.24 -32.45 18.27
N VAL A 11 -9.34 -31.80 18.99
CA VAL A 11 -8.79 -30.50 18.63
C VAL A 11 -7.70 -30.79 17.61
N PRO A 12 -7.91 -30.56 16.30
CA PRO A 12 -6.84 -30.70 15.34
C PRO A 12 -5.72 -29.71 15.69
N ASP A 13 -4.48 -30.17 15.59
CA ASP A 13 -3.29 -29.35 15.85
C ASP A 13 -3.36 -28.09 14.98
N ILE A 14 -3.39 -26.93 15.64
CA ILE A 14 -3.48 -25.61 15.02
C ILE A 14 -2.16 -25.33 14.33
N ASN A 15 -2.07 -25.73 13.05
CA ASN A 15 -1.02 -25.23 12.19
C ASN A 15 -1.26 -23.74 11.95
N THR A 16 -0.38 -22.90 12.50
CA THR A 16 -0.41 -21.45 12.32
C THR A 16 0.01 -21.11 10.89
N ILE A 17 -0.92 -21.19 9.94
CA ILE A 17 -0.67 -20.77 8.57
C ILE A 17 -0.88 -19.26 8.52
N LYS A 18 0.21 -18.51 8.31
CA LYS A 18 0.10 -17.09 7.92
C LYS A 18 -0.54 -17.08 6.54
N ALA A 19 -1.81 -16.72 6.46
CA ALA A 19 -2.47 -16.43 5.20
C ALA A 19 -1.76 -15.24 4.55
N GLU A 20 -0.84 -15.51 3.63
CA GLU A 20 -0.29 -14.49 2.75
C GLU A 20 -1.25 -14.24 1.60
N GLY A 21 -1.68 -12.97 1.51
CA GLY A 21 -1.91 -12.32 0.24
C GLY A 21 -3.22 -12.63 -0.47
N THR A 22 -4.21 -11.76 -0.26
CA THR A 22 -5.26 -11.50 -1.24
C THR A 22 -4.63 -11.38 -2.64
N ALA A 23 -5.04 -12.23 -3.59
CA ALA A 23 -4.55 -12.19 -4.96
C ALA A 23 -4.62 -10.76 -5.50
N PRO A 24 -3.57 -10.25 -6.20
CA PRO A 24 -3.61 -8.91 -6.74
C PRO A 24 -4.74 -8.86 -7.76
N LYS A 25 -5.83 -8.16 -7.41
CA LYS A 25 -6.87 -7.85 -8.38
C LYS A 25 -6.19 -7.08 -9.50
N ALA A 26 -6.04 -7.70 -10.66
CA ALA A 26 -5.50 -7.07 -11.85
C ALA A 26 -6.44 -5.92 -12.25
N PHE A 27 -6.17 -4.74 -11.71
CA PHE A 27 -6.90 -3.54 -12.03
C PHE A 27 -6.55 -3.19 -13.47
N LYS A 28 -7.55 -3.25 -14.35
CA LYS A 28 -7.40 -2.87 -15.76
C LYS A 28 -7.28 -1.35 -15.82
N GLU A 29 -6.07 -0.84 -15.55
CA GLU A 29 -5.78 0.58 -15.50
C GLU A 29 -5.88 1.16 -16.92
N LYS A 30 -6.71 2.18 -17.11
CA LYS A 30 -6.77 2.90 -18.40
C LYS A 30 -5.48 3.70 -18.57
N ILE A 31 -4.99 3.81 -19.80
CA ILE A 31 -3.77 4.57 -20.11
C ILE A 31 -4.02 6.06 -19.79
N SER A 32 -3.24 6.58 -18.84
CA SER A 32 -3.20 7.99 -18.45
C SER A 32 -1.87 8.62 -18.88
N VAL A 33 -1.79 9.94 -18.93
CA VAL A 33 -0.58 10.70 -19.32
C VAL A 33 0.67 10.30 -18.55
N HIS A 34 0.53 9.86 -17.29
CA HIS A 34 1.62 9.45 -16.41
C HIS A 34 1.60 7.94 -16.10
N SER A 35 0.82 7.14 -16.83
CA SER A 35 0.74 5.68 -16.63
C SER A 35 2.02 4.92 -16.98
N HIS A 36 2.92 5.55 -17.75
CA HIS A 36 4.23 4.99 -18.10
C HIS A 36 5.25 5.04 -16.95
N ILE A 37 4.97 5.80 -15.89
CA ILE A 37 5.87 6.01 -14.76
C ILE A 37 5.72 4.84 -13.79
N LYS A 38 6.83 4.13 -13.55
CA LYS A 38 6.88 2.96 -12.65
C LYS A 38 7.48 3.27 -11.29
N GLY A 39 8.27 4.35 -11.18
CA GLY A 39 8.95 4.76 -9.96
C GLY A 39 9.97 5.86 -10.22
N LEU A 40 10.74 6.22 -9.19
CA LEU A 40 11.81 7.21 -9.29
C LEU A 40 13.04 6.66 -10.01
N GLY A 41 13.27 5.34 -9.97
CA GLY A 41 14.37 4.67 -10.66
C GLY A 41 15.74 5.19 -10.24
N VAL A 42 15.93 5.46 -8.95
CA VAL A 42 17.21 5.91 -8.39
C VAL A 42 17.86 4.73 -7.66
N ASN A 43 19.09 4.39 -8.05
CA ASN A 43 19.84 3.35 -7.37
C ASN A 43 20.47 3.89 -6.06
N PRO A 44 20.56 3.09 -4.99
CA PRO A 44 21.15 3.51 -3.71
C PRO A 44 22.60 3.99 -3.81
N SER A 45 23.33 3.56 -4.84
CA SER A 45 24.71 3.97 -5.14
C SER A 45 24.87 5.48 -5.36
N ILE A 46 23.78 6.20 -5.64
CA ILE A 46 23.79 7.66 -5.78
C ILE A 46 24.37 8.38 -4.55
N PHE A 47 24.19 7.81 -3.35
CA PHE A 47 24.66 8.43 -2.10
C PHE A 47 26.16 8.24 -1.85
N GLU A 48 26.83 7.42 -2.67
CA GLU A 48 28.29 7.24 -2.63
C GLU A 48 29.00 8.25 -3.55
N VAL A 49 28.26 8.92 -4.43
CA VAL A 49 28.79 9.89 -5.39
C VAL A 49 28.70 11.30 -4.81
N ASP A 50 29.81 12.03 -4.79
CA ASP A 50 29.85 13.44 -4.37
C ASP A 50 29.17 14.36 -5.42
N THR A 51 27.85 14.55 -5.29
CA THR A 51 27.04 15.33 -6.24
C THR A 51 27.36 16.82 -6.26
N ALA A 52 28.02 17.33 -5.22
CA ALA A 52 28.51 18.72 -5.14
C ALA A 52 29.63 19.03 -6.15
N LEU A 53 30.39 18.01 -6.58
CA LEU A 53 31.50 18.16 -7.52
C LEU A 53 31.06 18.03 -8.99
N ILE A 54 29.77 17.79 -9.22
CA ILE A 54 29.21 17.57 -10.54
C ILE A 54 28.78 18.90 -11.15
N ASN A 55 29.52 19.33 -12.18
CA ASN A 55 29.16 20.49 -12.99
C ASN A 55 28.16 20.08 -14.08
N PRO A 56 26.93 20.62 -14.09
CA PRO A 56 25.95 20.29 -15.12
C PRO A 56 26.29 20.92 -16.49
N SER A 57 27.26 21.84 -16.54
CA SER A 57 27.69 22.54 -17.74
C SER A 57 28.79 21.83 -18.52
N SER A 58 29.54 20.91 -17.92
CA SER A 58 30.62 20.17 -18.61
C SER A 58 30.10 18.99 -19.45
N GLY A 59 28.84 18.59 -19.29
CA GLY A 59 28.19 17.59 -20.14
C GLY A 59 28.87 16.21 -20.09
N ALA A 60 28.46 15.33 -21.02
CA ALA A 60 28.86 13.91 -21.10
C ALA A 60 30.36 13.65 -21.37
N THR A 61 31.22 14.67 -21.33
CA THR A 61 32.66 14.52 -21.54
C THR A 61 33.41 14.14 -20.27
N ASP A 62 32.85 14.44 -19.10
CA ASP A 62 33.44 14.05 -17.81
C ASP A 62 33.02 12.62 -17.42
N PRO A 63 33.96 11.70 -17.15
CA PRO A 63 33.63 10.32 -16.77
C PRO A 63 32.83 10.23 -15.46
N LYS A 64 33.03 11.18 -14.54
CA LYS A 64 32.24 11.28 -13.30
C LYS A 64 30.77 11.64 -13.54
N TYR A 65 30.48 12.40 -14.59
CA TYR A 65 29.10 12.76 -14.94
C TYR A 65 28.36 11.55 -15.53
N GLN A 66 29.08 10.70 -16.27
CA GLN A 66 28.52 9.45 -16.78
C GLN A 66 28.16 8.49 -15.65
N GLU A 67 29.06 8.29 -14.69
CA GLU A 67 28.82 7.46 -13.50
C GLU A 67 27.61 7.93 -12.69
N TYR A 68 27.41 9.25 -12.58
CA TYR A 68 26.21 9.84 -11.96
C TYR A 68 24.93 9.52 -12.74
N ILE A 69 24.94 9.62 -14.06
CA ILE A 69 23.76 9.30 -14.90
C ILE A 69 23.41 7.81 -14.80
N ASP A 70 24.43 6.94 -14.76
CA ASP A 70 24.26 5.49 -14.70
C ASP A 70 23.57 5.03 -13.39
N CYS A 71 23.58 5.88 -12.35
CA CYS A 71 22.81 5.65 -11.12
C CYS A 71 21.28 5.74 -11.32
N PHE A 72 20.81 6.26 -12.46
CA PHE A 72 19.40 6.44 -12.76
C PHE A 72 18.93 5.44 -13.82
N ASP A 73 17.95 4.61 -13.47
CA ASP A 73 17.31 3.73 -14.41
C ASP A 73 16.37 4.52 -15.35
N VAL A 74 16.50 4.28 -16.65
CA VAL A 74 15.64 4.85 -17.69
C VAL A 74 14.38 3.98 -17.89
N GLY A 75 14.45 2.70 -17.50
CA GLY A 75 13.34 1.74 -17.58
C GLY A 75 12.14 2.08 -16.68
N CYS A 76 12.31 3.02 -15.74
CA CYS A 76 11.25 3.49 -14.85
C CYS A 76 10.27 4.48 -15.50
N GLY A 77 10.52 4.93 -16.74
CA GLY A 77 9.67 5.85 -17.48
C GLY A 77 9.95 7.34 -17.22
N LEU A 78 10.95 7.68 -16.40
CA LEU A 78 11.45 9.04 -16.23
C LEU A 78 12.78 9.23 -16.93
N VAL A 79 12.93 10.34 -17.67
CA VAL A 79 14.17 10.69 -18.38
C VAL A 79 14.63 12.08 -17.96
N GLY A 80 15.91 12.20 -17.60
CA GLY A 80 16.50 13.46 -17.14
C GLY A 80 16.07 13.86 -15.71
N GLN A 81 16.16 15.16 -15.42
CA GLN A 81 15.87 15.75 -14.11
C GLN A 81 16.55 15.01 -12.93
N TYR A 82 17.80 14.59 -13.14
CA TYR A 82 18.57 13.74 -12.20
C TYR A 82 18.62 14.29 -10.78
N ARG A 83 18.96 15.58 -10.63
CA ARG A 83 18.99 16.26 -9.32
C ARG A 83 17.63 16.28 -8.60
N ALA A 84 16.53 16.42 -9.36
CA ALA A 84 15.19 16.42 -8.77
C ALA A 84 14.77 15.00 -8.36
N ARG A 85 15.18 13.97 -9.12
CA ARG A 85 14.97 12.56 -8.78
C ARG A 85 15.77 12.15 -7.55
N GLU A 86 17.02 12.58 -7.45
CA GLU A 86 17.88 12.39 -6.28
C GLU A 86 17.26 13.02 -5.02
N ALA A 87 16.84 14.29 -5.09
CA ALA A 87 16.17 14.96 -3.98
C ALA A 87 14.82 14.29 -3.61
N ALA A 88 14.08 13.80 -4.60
CA ALA A 88 12.86 13.04 -4.38
C ALA A 88 13.13 11.69 -3.70
N GLN A 89 14.25 11.02 -4.02
CA GLN A 89 14.65 9.78 -3.37
C GLN A 89 14.92 10.00 -1.89
N LEU A 90 15.65 11.06 -1.54
CA LEU A 90 15.87 11.42 -0.14
C LEU A 90 14.54 11.61 0.60
N ALA A 91 13.57 12.28 -0.02
CA ALA A 91 12.25 12.44 0.56
C ALA A 91 11.52 11.10 0.76
N VAL A 92 11.61 10.19 -0.22
CA VAL A 92 11.06 8.82 -0.12
C VAL A 92 11.69 8.08 1.05
N ASP A 93 13.01 8.15 1.22
CA ASP A 93 13.71 7.48 2.30
C ASP A 93 13.29 8.04 3.67
N MET A 94 13.17 9.37 3.80
CA MET A 94 12.67 9.98 5.03
C MET A 94 11.20 9.61 5.33
N ILE A 95 10.37 9.38 4.30
CA ILE A 95 9.00 8.87 4.46
C ILE A 95 9.02 7.42 4.95
N LYS A 96 9.86 6.56 4.36
CA LYS A 96 10.05 5.16 4.79
C LYS A 96 10.54 5.08 6.24
N GLU A 97 11.42 6.00 6.65
CA GLU A 97 11.89 6.15 8.03
C GLU A 97 10.87 6.81 8.98
N LYS A 98 9.70 7.25 8.49
CA LYS A 98 8.64 7.93 9.25
C LYS A 98 9.07 9.26 9.89
N LYS A 99 10.14 9.90 9.38
CA LYS A 99 10.67 11.19 9.88
C LYS A 99 10.09 12.43 9.17
N MET A 100 9.18 12.23 8.22
CA MET A 100 8.56 13.29 7.39
C MET A 100 7.18 13.77 7.86
N ALA A 101 6.71 13.36 9.04
CA ALA A 101 5.39 13.76 9.54
C ALA A 101 5.25 15.29 9.64
N GLY A 102 4.15 15.83 9.10
CA GLY A 102 3.84 17.28 9.16
C GLY A 102 4.71 18.17 8.27
N ARG A 103 5.50 17.61 7.35
CA ARG A 103 6.35 18.36 6.41
C ARG A 103 5.72 18.38 5.02
N ALA A 104 5.96 19.46 4.28
CA ALA A 104 5.50 19.62 2.91
C ALA A 104 6.70 19.67 1.94
N LEU A 105 6.52 19.06 0.76
CA LEU A 105 7.48 19.13 -0.35
C LEU A 105 6.87 20.00 -1.44
N LEU A 106 7.59 21.04 -1.85
CA LEU A 106 7.16 21.96 -2.91
C LEU A 106 8.01 21.75 -4.17
N PHE A 107 7.38 21.31 -5.24
CA PHE A 107 8.01 21.25 -6.55
C PHE A 107 7.78 22.57 -7.30
N ALA A 108 8.85 23.32 -7.53
CA ALA A 108 8.82 24.58 -8.26
C ALA A 108 9.61 24.48 -9.58
N GLY A 109 9.12 25.16 -10.62
CA GLY A 109 9.79 25.22 -11.92
C GLY A 109 8.85 25.60 -13.07
N PRO A 110 9.36 25.84 -14.29
CA PRO A 110 8.57 26.20 -15.47
C PRO A 110 7.49 25.18 -15.81
N SER A 111 6.46 25.55 -16.57
CA SER A 111 5.47 24.59 -17.09
C SER A 111 6.15 23.50 -17.94
N GLY A 112 5.59 22.29 -17.97
CA GLY A 112 6.14 21.17 -18.76
C GLY A 112 7.38 20.48 -18.19
N SER A 113 7.96 20.95 -17.07
CA SER A 113 9.17 20.37 -16.45
C SER A 113 9.00 19.04 -15.70
N GLY A 114 7.81 18.41 -15.77
CA GLY A 114 7.59 17.10 -15.15
C GLY A 114 7.32 17.10 -13.64
N LYS A 115 6.94 18.23 -13.03
CA LYS A 115 6.62 18.31 -11.59
C LYS A 115 5.57 17.27 -11.14
N THR A 116 4.45 17.18 -11.86
CA THR A 116 3.38 16.21 -11.57
C THR A 116 3.84 14.77 -11.82
N ALA A 117 4.66 14.56 -12.86
CA ALA A 117 5.25 13.26 -13.15
C ALA A 117 6.15 12.79 -12.00
N LEU A 118 6.96 13.70 -11.43
CA LEU A 118 7.83 13.39 -10.29
C LEU A 118 7.03 13.07 -9.02
N ALA A 119 5.94 13.78 -8.76
CA ALA A 119 5.04 13.47 -7.65
C ALA A 119 4.40 12.08 -7.79
N MET A 120 3.99 11.71 -9.02
CA MET A 120 3.46 10.38 -9.30
C MET A 120 4.53 9.29 -9.18
N ALA A 121 5.78 9.59 -9.55
CA ALA A 121 6.90 8.69 -9.37
C ALA A 121 7.17 8.41 -7.88
N ILE A 122 7.16 9.44 -7.03
CA ILE A 122 7.27 9.28 -5.57
C ILE A 122 6.14 8.39 -5.04
N ALA A 123 4.91 8.61 -5.50
CA ALA A 123 3.77 7.80 -5.09
C ALA A 123 3.94 6.31 -5.45
N LYS A 124 4.43 6.01 -6.66
CA LYS A 124 4.71 4.64 -7.10
C LYS A 124 5.91 4.02 -6.36
N GLU A 125 6.91 4.81 -6.00
CA GLU A 125 8.11 4.38 -5.26
C GLU A 125 7.81 3.99 -3.80
N LEU A 126 6.82 4.64 -3.16
CA LEU A 126 6.42 4.38 -1.76
C LEU A 126 5.63 3.08 -1.55
N ASN A 127 5.49 2.25 -2.60
CA ASN A 127 4.77 0.97 -2.65
C ASN A 127 3.23 1.10 -2.76
N THR A 128 2.59 0.13 -3.42
CA THR A 128 1.15 0.11 -3.76
C THR A 128 0.22 0.15 -2.54
N ALA A 129 0.72 -0.20 -1.35
CA ALA A 129 -0.07 -0.19 -0.12
C ALA A 129 -0.28 1.23 0.46
N ALA A 130 0.57 2.20 0.13
CA ALA A 130 0.43 3.57 0.63
C ALA A 130 -0.67 4.31 -0.15
N PRO A 131 -1.72 4.84 0.52
CA PRO A 131 -2.76 5.62 -0.14
C PRO A 131 -2.17 6.94 -0.61
N PHE A 132 -2.37 7.23 -1.90
CA PHE A 132 -1.97 8.50 -2.51
C PHE A 132 -3.20 9.23 -3.02
N THR A 133 -3.45 10.43 -2.50
CA THR A 133 -4.58 11.26 -2.90
C THR A 133 -4.08 12.40 -3.78
N ILE A 134 -4.60 12.48 -5.00
CA ILE A 134 -4.41 13.65 -5.87
C ILE A 134 -5.58 14.60 -5.59
N LEU A 135 -5.27 15.87 -5.33
CA LEU A 135 -6.25 16.92 -5.12
C LEU A 135 -5.95 18.08 -6.06
N SER A 136 -6.92 18.48 -6.86
CA SER A 136 -6.79 19.71 -7.65
C SER A 136 -7.16 20.92 -6.81
N SER A 137 -6.41 22.03 -6.94
CA SER A 137 -6.70 23.27 -6.22
C SER A 137 -8.10 23.81 -6.51
N THR A 138 -8.65 23.55 -7.70
CA THR A 138 -10.00 23.98 -8.08
C THR A 138 -11.09 23.19 -7.36
N GLU A 139 -10.81 21.93 -7.00
CA GLU A 139 -11.77 21.06 -6.28
C GLU A 139 -11.97 21.51 -4.83
N VAL A 140 -11.04 22.28 -4.27
CA VAL A 140 -11.13 22.83 -2.91
C VAL A 140 -12.21 23.92 -2.79
N PHE A 141 -12.54 24.59 -3.90
CA PHE A 141 -13.53 25.66 -3.90
C PHE A 141 -14.92 25.08 -4.19
N SER A 142 -15.75 24.97 -3.16
CA SER A 142 -17.14 24.52 -3.26
C SER A 142 -18.10 25.55 -2.64
N THR A 143 -19.32 25.60 -3.15
CA THR A 143 -20.44 26.38 -2.58
C THR A 143 -21.16 25.63 -1.46
N GLU A 144 -21.15 24.31 -1.50
CA GLU A 144 -21.89 23.45 -0.55
C GLU A 144 -21.04 23.07 0.66
N VAL A 145 -19.74 22.84 0.43
CA VAL A 145 -18.80 22.34 1.44
C VAL A 145 -17.76 23.41 1.77
N LYS A 146 -17.45 23.57 3.05
CA LYS A 146 -16.41 24.49 3.50
C LYS A 146 -15.04 24.03 2.98
N LYS A 147 -14.22 24.97 2.51
CA LYS A 147 -12.85 24.71 2.02
C LYS A 147 -12.00 23.90 3.01
N THR A 148 -12.15 24.18 4.31
CA THR A 148 -11.44 23.47 5.38
C THR A 148 -11.85 22.00 5.46
N GLU A 149 -13.11 21.68 5.21
CA GLU A 149 -13.63 20.31 5.28
C GLU A 149 -13.11 19.49 4.09
N VAL A 150 -13.10 20.08 2.88
CA VAL A 150 -12.51 19.43 1.69
C VAL A 150 -11.03 19.09 1.92
N LEU A 151 -10.27 20.02 2.51
CA LEU A 151 -8.87 19.77 2.86
C LEU A 151 -8.72 18.70 3.94
N ASN A 152 -9.51 18.77 5.00
CA ASN A 152 -9.49 17.77 6.08
C ASN A 152 -9.85 16.37 5.57
N GLU A 153 -10.82 16.27 4.67
CA GLU A 153 -11.18 15.01 4.01
C GLU A 153 -10.02 14.46 3.19
N ALA A 154 -9.35 15.29 2.38
CA ALA A 154 -8.19 14.89 1.60
C ALA A 154 -7.02 14.41 2.49
N PHE A 155 -6.78 15.08 3.63
CA PHE A 155 -5.79 14.62 4.61
C PHE A 155 -6.17 13.26 5.22
N ARG A 156 -7.43 13.08 5.62
CA ARG A 156 -7.91 11.80 6.18
C ARG A 156 -7.82 10.65 5.18
N LYS A 157 -8.14 10.89 3.90
CA LYS A 157 -7.99 9.91 2.81
C LYS A 157 -6.54 9.49 2.57
N SER A 158 -5.58 10.35 2.88
CA SER A 158 -4.15 10.12 2.65
C SER A 158 -3.45 9.41 3.81
N ILE A 159 -4.15 9.13 4.92
CA ILE A 159 -3.58 8.45 6.10
C ILE A 159 -3.95 6.97 6.05
N HIS A 160 -2.94 6.10 6.09
CA HIS A 160 -3.14 4.65 6.12
C HIS A 160 -3.10 4.10 7.54
N ILE A 161 -4.09 3.28 7.90
CA ILE A 161 -4.15 2.53 9.15
C ILE A 161 -4.23 1.04 8.80
N ILE A 162 -3.27 0.25 9.25
CA ILE A 162 -3.24 -1.21 9.06
C ILE A 162 -3.70 -1.86 10.36
N LEU A 163 -4.87 -2.51 10.32
CA LEU A 163 -5.38 -3.34 11.40
C LEU A 163 -5.07 -4.80 11.07
N LYS A 164 -4.36 -5.48 11.98
CA LYS A 164 -4.12 -6.92 11.87
C LYS A 164 -5.13 -7.62 12.78
N GLU A 165 -5.91 -8.52 12.21
CA GLU A 165 -6.89 -9.33 12.93
C GLU A 165 -6.53 -10.81 12.76
N GLU A 166 -6.54 -11.55 13.85
CA GLU A 166 -6.33 -13.01 13.84
C GLU A 166 -7.70 -13.69 13.84
N LYS A 167 -7.96 -14.50 12.81
CA LYS A 167 -9.21 -15.25 12.66
C LYS A 167 -8.92 -16.74 12.55
N GLN A 168 -9.67 -17.55 13.29
CA GLN A 168 -9.65 -19.01 13.12
C GLN A 168 -10.39 -19.36 11.82
N VAL A 169 -9.69 -20.01 10.90
CA VAL A 169 -10.21 -20.48 9.63
C VAL A 169 -10.10 -22.00 9.61
N TYR A 170 -11.20 -22.67 9.27
CA TYR A 170 -11.19 -24.10 9.02
C TYR A 170 -10.94 -24.31 7.54
N GLU A 171 -9.85 -25.00 7.21
CA GLU A 171 -9.51 -25.40 5.85
C GLU A 171 -9.51 -26.92 5.77
N GLY A 172 -10.13 -27.47 4.73
CA GLY A 172 -10.24 -28.91 4.53
C GLY A 172 -11.09 -29.23 3.31
N GLU A 173 -10.95 -30.45 2.81
CA GLU A 173 -11.84 -30.98 1.78
C GLU A 173 -13.15 -31.42 2.42
N VAL A 174 -14.27 -31.00 1.83
CA VAL A 174 -15.60 -31.40 2.29
C VAL A 174 -15.91 -32.78 1.73
N THR A 175 -16.02 -33.78 2.61
CA THR A 175 -16.29 -35.17 2.20
C THR A 175 -17.78 -35.47 2.05
N GLU A 176 -18.61 -35.08 3.01
CA GLU A 176 -20.06 -35.28 2.99
C GLU A 176 -20.81 -34.10 3.63
N LEU A 177 -21.93 -33.69 3.03
CA LEU A 177 -22.85 -32.68 3.57
C LEU A 177 -24.26 -33.26 3.54
N VAL A 178 -24.90 -33.33 4.71
CA VAL A 178 -26.31 -33.75 4.84
C VAL A 178 -27.10 -32.57 5.41
N ALA A 179 -28.10 -32.10 4.66
CA ALA A 179 -29.01 -31.05 5.09
C ALA A 179 -30.27 -31.69 5.70
N GLU A 180 -30.54 -31.40 6.96
CA GLU A 180 -31.81 -31.76 7.61
C GLU A 180 -32.69 -30.52 7.71
N GLU A 181 -33.84 -30.54 7.03
CA GLU A 181 -34.89 -29.54 7.20
C GLU A 181 -35.82 -30.00 8.32
N THR A 182 -35.71 -29.37 9.48
CA THR A 182 -36.66 -29.58 10.58
C THR A 182 -37.74 -28.49 10.53
N GLU A 183 -39.01 -28.86 10.40
CA GLU A 183 -40.14 -27.93 10.55
C GLU A 183 -40.31 -27.57 12.04
N ASN A 184 -39.60 -26.54 12.51
CA ASN A 184 -39.85 -25.95 13.84
C ASN A 184 -40.55 -24.58 13.71
N PRO A 185 -41.74 -24.40 14.34
CA PRO A 185 -42.57 -23.19 14.20
C PRO A 185 -42.07 -21.97 15.00
N SER A 186 -40.96 -22.07 15.73
CA SER A 186 -40.34 -20.95 16.43
C SER A 186 -38.97 -20.67 15.84
N GLY A 187 -38.88 -19.54 15.14
CA GLY A 187 -37.68 -19.07 14.44
C GLY A 187 -36.42 -19.21 15.28
N GLY A 188 -35.38 -19.77 14.66
CA GLY A 188 -34.15 -20.18 15.30
C GLY A 188 -33.50 -19.08 16.12
N PHE A 189 -33.31 -19.34 17.41
CA PHE A 189 -32.13 -19.02 18.21
C PHE A 189 -32.44 -19.51 19.63
N GLY A 190 -31.98 -20.73 19.96
CA GLY A 190 -32.12 -21.30 21.29
C GLY A 190 -31.84 -22.79 21.29
N THR A 191 -30.71 -23.20 21.85
CA THR A 191 -30.41 -24.60 22.11
C THR A 191 -31.41 -25.14 23.14
N VAL A 192 -32.38 -25.94 22.68
CA VAL A 192 -33.17 -26.79 23.58
C VAL A 192 -32.26 -27.94 23.99
N ARG A 193 -31.67 -27.84 25.18
CA ARG A 193 -31.07 -29.00 25.83
C ARG A 193 -32.22 -29.82 26.41
N ASP A 194 -32.68 -30.80 25.64
CA ASP A 194 -33.50 -31.87 26.18
C ASP A 194 -32.60 -32.74 27.09
N ILE A 195 -32.58 -32.40 28.38
CA ILE A 195 -32.06 -33.30 29.40
C ILE A 195 -33.14 -34.35 29.62
N ASN A 196 -32.93 -35.54 29.05
CA ASN A 196 -33.83 -36.67 29.24
C ASN A 196 -33.76 -37.12 30.71
N PRO A 197 -34.87 -37.11 31.49
CA PRO A 197 -34.83 -37.37 32.93
C PRO A 197 -34.73 -38.86 33.30
N TYR A 198 -34.49 -39.76 32.34
CA TYR A 198 -34.32 -41.19 32.61
C TYR A 198 -33.27 -41.82 31.69
N MET A 199 -31.99 -41.65 32.03
CA MET A 199 -30.94 -42.68 31.87
C MET A 199 -29.66 -42.24 32.60
#